data_AF-A0A7C3AUN4-F1
#
_entry.id   AF-A0A7C3AUN4-F1
#
_cell.length_a   1.000
_cell.length_b   1.000
_cell.length_c   1.000
_cell.angle_alpha   90.00
_cell.angle_beta   90.00
_cell.angle_gamma   90.00
#
_symmetry.space_group_name_H-M   'P 1'
#
loop_
_entity.id
_entity.type
_entity.pdbx_description
1 polymer ?
#
loop_
_entity_poly.entity_id
_entity_poly.type
_entity_poly.pdbx_seq_one_letter_code
_entity_poly.pdbx_strand_id
1 'polypeptide(L)'
;MRITPSQKDINERKDIWKAICWRMNERRIMPQELARLTGYSKNLIEKGIGGDSVPVTEDFLQNCVTAFGLTNARARFFEDTPDILSHDELVELIKPPPAMPPRQGNFWDYND
;
A
#
# COMPACT_ATOMS: atom_id res chain seq x y z
N MET A 1 -29.87 -6.32 -1.55
CA MET A 1 -29.45 -5.90 -2.90
C MET A 1 -27.99 -6.32 -3.10
N ARG A 2 -27.67 -7.09 -4.14
CA ARG A 2 -26.27 -7.33 -4.52
C ARG A 2 -25.78 -6.09 -5.25
N ILE A 3 -25.02 -5.24 -4.56
CA ILE A 3 -24.39 -4.07 -5.18
C ILE A 3 -23.25 -4.61 -6.02
N THR A 4 -23.44 -4.66 -7.34
CA THR A 4 -22.35 -4.97 -8.27
C THR A 4 -21.35 -3.82 -8.19
N PRO A 5 -20.07 -4.09 -7.88
CA PRO A 5 -19.06 -3.03 -7.82
C PRO A 5 -18.94 -2.34 -9.19
N SER A 6 -18.80 -1.02 -9.18
CA SER A 6 -18.59 -0.26 -10.40
C SER A 6 -17.21 -0.56 -10.99
N GLN A 7 -17.01 -0.22 -12.28
CA GLN A 7 -15.69 -0.36 -12.91
C GLN A 7 -14.62 0.50 -12.20
N LYS A 8 -15.02 1.63 -11.61
CA LYS A 8 -14.15 2.48 -10.81
C LYS A 8 -13.65 1.74 -9.56
N ASP A 9 -14.55 1.11 -8.81
CA ASP A 9 -14.21 0.36 -7.60
C ASP A 9 -13.31 -0.85 -7.92
N ILE A 10 -13.55 -1.50 -9.07
CA ILE A 10 -12.71 -2.60 -9.56
C ILE A 10 -11.29 -2.10 -9.84
N ASN A 11 -11.15 -0.96 -10.51
CA ASN A 11 -9.84 -0.39 -10.84
C ASN A 11 -9.10 0.05 -9.57
N GLU A 12 -9.80 0.71 -8.64
CA GLU A 12 -9.25 1.13 -7.36
C GLU A 12 -8.70 -0.06 -6.56
N ARG A 13 -9.47 -1.15 -6.43
CA ARG A 13 -8.98 -2.38 -5.76
C ARG A 13 -7.72 -2.93 -6.41
N LYS A 14 -7.67 -2.96 -7.74
CA LYS A 14 -6.48 -3.43 -8.46
C LYS A 14 -5.27 -2.53 -8.19
N ASP A 15 -5.47 -1.23 -8.13
CA ASP A 15 -4.38 -0.28 -7.86
C ASP A 15 -3.88 -0.37 -6.42
N ILE A 16 -4.78 -0.59 -5.45
CA ILE A 16 -4.40 -0.91 -4.06
C ILE A 16 -3.56 -2.19 -4.00
N TRP A 17 -3.98 -3.26 -4.68
CA TRP A 17 -3.20 -4.52 -4.72
C TRP A 17 -1.84 -4.37 -5.39
N LYS A 18 -1.71 -3.54 -6.43
CA LYS A 18 -0.40 -3.19 -7.01
C LYS A 18 0.50 -2.50 -5.99
N ALA A 19 -0.03 -1.58 -5.20
CA ALA A 19 0.73 -0.89 -4.15
C ALA A 19 1.19 -1.86 -3.05
N ILE A 20 0.31 -2.77 -2.62
CA ILE A 20 0.64 -3.85 -1.67
C ILE A 20 1.74 -4.75 -2.23
N CYS A 21 1.62 -5.18 -3.49
CA CYS A 21 2.63 -6.00 -4.17
C CYS A 21 3.99 -5.27 -4.25
N TRP A 22 3.99 -3.98 -4.53
CA TRP A 22 5.20 -3.17 -4.52
C TRP A 22 5.86 -3.14 -3.13
N ARG A 23 5.09 -2.92 -2.05
CA ARG A 23 5.60 -2.95 -0.66
C ARG A 23 6.13 -4.33 -0.26
N MET A 24 5.45 -5.39 -0.66
CA MET A 24 5.92 -6.77 -0.44
C MET A 24 7.29 -7.00 -1.08
N ASN A 25 7.48 -6.52 -2.31
CA ASN A 25 8.77 -6.62 -3.00
C ASN A 25 9.86 -5.75 -2.35
N GLU A 26 9.54 -4.52 -1.98
CA GLU A 26 10.44 -3.59 -1.27
C GLU A 26 10.96 -4.21 0.04
N ARG A 27 10.04 -4.74 0.86
CA ARG A 27 10.33 -5.30 2.19
C ARG A 27 10.69 -6.79 2.16
N ARG A 28 10.69 -7.42 0.99
CA ARG A 28 10.92 -8.87 0.79
C ARG A 28 9.96 -9.75 1.62
N ILE A 29 8.70 -9.33 1.74
CA ILE A 29 7.66 -10.08 2.45
C ILE A 29 6.95 -11.02 1.47
N MET A 30 6.96 -12.31 1.78
CA MET A 30 6.25 -13.33 0.99
C MET A 30 4.75 -13.34 1.30
N PRO A 31 3.88 -13.81 0.37
CA PRO A 31 2.43 -13.85 0.61
C PRO A 31 2.02 -14.60 1.89
N GLN A 32 2.73 -15.68 2.22
CA GLN A 32 2.50 -16.44 3.44
C GLN A 32 2.82 -15.64 4.71
N GLU A 33 3.89 -14.84 4.68
CA GLU A 33 4.27 -14.00 5.81
C GLU A 33 3.28 -12.83 5.98
N LEU A 34 2.85 -12.22 4.88
CA LEU A 34 1.81 -11.18 4.93
C LEU A 34 0.49 -11.72 5.48
N ALA A 35 0.08 -12.93 5.06
CA ALA A 35 -1.10 -13.61 5.61
C ALA A 35 -1.00 -13.81 7.13
N ARG A 36 0.19 -14.23 7.61
CA ARG A 36 0.45 -14.42 9.05
C ARG A 36 0.39 -13.10 9.82
N LEU A 37 0.94 -12.02 9.27
CA LEU A 37 0.99 -10.70 9.91
C LEU A 37 -0.37 -9.99 9.93
N THR A 38 -1.20 -10.20 8.91
CA THR A 38 -2.48 -9.49 8.73
C THR A 38 -3.70 -10.29 9.14
N GLY A 39 -3.55 -11.60 9.35
CA GLY A 39 -4.67 -12.54 9.52
C GLY A 39 -5.50 -12.75 8.25
N TYR A 40 -5.09 -12.17 7.12
CA TYR A 40 -5.81 -12.28 5.85
C TYR A 40 -5.51 -13.60 5.14
N SER A 41 -6.46 -14.09 4.35
CA SER A 41 -6.28 -15.36 3.65
C SER A 41 -5.17 -15.27 2.61
N LYS A 42 -4.19 -16.18 2.70
CA LYS A 42 -3.10 -16.31 1.72
C LYS A 42 -3.63 -16.38 0.28
N ASN A 43 -4.69 -17.14 0.04
CA ASN A 43 -5.29 -17.29 -1.30
C ASN A 43 -5.85 -15.95 -1.82
N LEU A 44 -6.47 -15.15 -0.94
CA LEU A 44 -6.96 -13.82 -1.32
C LEU A 44 -5.80 -12.86 -1.64
N ILE A 45 -4.70 -12.93 -0.88
CA ILE A 45 -3.48 -12.16 -1.16
C ILE A 45 -2.90 -12.55 -2.52
N GLU A 46 -2.72 -13.85 -2.79
CA GLU A 46 -2.16 -14.35 -4.05
C GLU A 46 -3.01 -13.94 -5.26
N LYS A 47 -4.34 -14.00 -5.14
CA LYS A 47 -5.26 -13.49 -6.18
C LYS A 47 -5.15 -11.98 -6.37
N GLY A 48 -5.13 -11.23 -5.27
CA GLY A 48 -5.02 -9.78 -5.29
C GLY A 48 -3.75 -9.30 -5.98
N ILE A 49 -2.59 -9.80 -5.55
CA ILE A 49 -1.30 -9.47 -6.20
C ILE A 49 -1.20 -10.03 -7.63
N GLY A 50 -1.98 -11.07 -7.96
CA GLY A 50 -2.16 -11.61 -9.31
C GLY A 50 -3.03 -10.75 -10.23
N GLY A 51 -3.66 -9.69 -9.71
CA GLY A 51 -4.45 -8.73 -10.49
C GLY A 51 -5.96 -8.92 -10.45
N ASP A 52 -6.46 -9.85 -9.62
CA ASP A 52 -7.90 -10.01 -9.39
C ASP A 52 -8.47 -8.85 -8.55
N SER A 53 -9.75 -8.55 -8.74
CA SER A 53 -10.47 -7.51 -7.98
C SER A 53 -10.94 -8.01 -6.60
N VAL A 54 -10.02 -8.60 -5.85
CA VAL A 54 -10.27 -9.10 -4.49
C VAL A 54 -10.63 -7.92 -3.58
N PRO A 55 -11.69 -8.02 -2.76
CA PRO A 55 -12.03 -6.96 -1.82
C PRO A 55 -10.88 -6.67 -0.86
N VAL A 56 -10.75 -5.40 -0.50
CA VAL A 56 -9.77 -4.89 0.46
C VAL A 56 -10.58 -4.24 1.58
N THR A 57 -10.44 -4.74 2.80
CA THR A 57 -11.07 -4.15 3.98
C THR A 57 -10.14 -3.12 4.62
N GLU A 58 -10.72 -2.20 5.38
CA GLU A 58 -9.96 -1.20 6.14
C GLU A 58 -9.02 -1.86 7.15
N ASP A 59 -9.52 -2.82 7.95
CA ASP A 59 -8.70 -3.60 8.88
C ASP A 59 -7.49 -4.26 8.21
N PHE A 60 -7.67 -4.77 6.98
CA PHE A 60 -6.57 -5.37 6.23
C PHE A 60 -5.53 -4.33 5.82
N LEU A 61 -5.95 -3.13 5.42
CA LEU A 61 -5.04 -2.03 5.11
C LEU A 61 -4.28 -1.55 6.36
N GLN A 62 -4.96 -1.39 7.49
CA GLN A 62 -4.33 -1.05 8.77
C GLN A 62 -3.25 -2.06 9.15
N ASN A 63 -3.57 -3.35 9.04
CA ASN A 63 -2.61 -4.41 9.31
C ASN A 63 -1.46 -4.43 8.28
N CYS A 64 -1.71 -4.09 7.02
CA CYS A 64 -0.65 -3.94 6.01
C CYS A 64 0.29 -2.78 6.34
N VAL A 65 -0.24 -1.63 6.74
CA VAL A 65 0.56 -0.46 7.16
C VAL A 65 1.48 -0.84 8.32
N THR A 66 0.95 -1.54 9.33
CA THR A 66 1.74 -2.08 10.45
C THR A 66 2.78 -3.11 9.98
N ALA A 67 2.39 -4.09 9.17
CA ALA A 67 3.27 -5.15 8.66
C ALA A 67 4.43 -4.60 7.81
N PHE A 68 4.19 -3.53 7.05
CA PHE A 68 5.21 -2.85 6.25
C PHE A 68 6.04 -1.84 7.04
N GLY A 69 5.77 -1.65 8.34
CA GLY A 69 6.45 -0.66 9.17
C GLY A 69 6.30 0.76 8.64
N LEU A 70 5.14 1.06 8.04
CA LEU A 70 4.79 2.37 7.51
C LEU A 70 4.19 3.20 8.64
N THR A 71 4.99 3.45 9.67
CA THR A 71 4.60 4.37 10.74
C THR A 71 4.49 5.76 10.15
N ASN A 72 3.39 6.45 10.47
CA ASN A 72 3.19 7.85 10.14
C ASN A 72 4.46 8.65 10.48
N ALA A 73 5.07 9.33 9.52
CA ALA A 73 6.15 10.28 9.80
C ALA A 73 5.70 11.44 10.73
N ARG A 74 4.41 11.49 11.07
CA ARG A 74 3.76 12.35 12.07
C ARG A 74 3.73 11.81 13.50
N ALA A 75 4.23 10.60 13.77
CA ALA A 75 4.32 10.01 15.12
C ALA A 75 5.32 10.71 16.07
N ARG A 76 5.46 12.05 15.97
CA ARG A 76 6.11 12.89 16.99
C ARG A 76 5.22 13.13 18.20
N PHE A 77 3.93 12.83 18.11
CA PHE A 77 2.99 12.91 19.23
C PHE A 77 2.37 11.54 19.44
N PHE A 78 2.53 11.02 20.65
CA PHE A 78 1.90 9.79 21.12
C PHE A 78 0.38 9.96 20.95
N GLU A 79 -0.22 9.28 19.97
CA GLU A 79 -1.65 8.89 19.87
C GLU A 79 -2.15 8.61 18.43
N ASP A 80 -1.33 8.75 17.37
CA ASP A 80 -1.75 8.38 16.02
C ASP A 80 -1.45 6.89 15.73
N THR A 81 -2.35 6.01 16.16
CA THR A 81 -2.33 4.57 15.82
C THR A 81 -3.05 4.32 14.49
N PRO A 82 -2.66 3.33 13.67
CA PRO A 82 -3.24 3.13 12.33
C PRO A 82 -4.76 2.89 12.29
N ASP A 83 -5.38 2.60 13.43
CA ASP A 83 -6.83 2.45 13.64
C ASP A 83 -7.63 3.76 13.60
N ILE A 84 -6.98 4.93 13.68
CA ILE A 84 -7.66 6.23 13.53
C ILE A 84 -7.60 6.80 12.10
N LEU A 85 -6.84 6.17 11.21
CA LEU A 85 -6.67 6.62 9.83
C LEU A 85 -7.82 6.14 8.95
N SER A 86 -8.33 7.03 8.10
CA SER A 86 -9.33 6.69 7.10
C SER A 86 -8.78 5.76 6.02
N HIS A 87 -9.67 5.06 5.30
CA HIS A 87 -9.32 4.20 4.17
C HIS A 87 -8.36 4.86 3.18
N ASP A 88 -8.65 6.10 2.78
CA ASP A 88 -7.84 6.83 1.80
C ASP A 88 -6.43 7.13 2.32
N GLU A 89 -6.30 7.51 3.60
CA GLU A 89 -5.01 7.75 4.24
C GLU A 89 -4.16 6.48 4.32
N LEU A 90 -4.78 5.34 4.64
CA LEU A 90 -4.10 4.04 4.65
C LEU A 90 -3.60 3.64 3.26
N VAL A 91 -4.42 3.88 2.23
CA VAL A 91 -4.03 3.63 0.83
C VAL A 91 -2.86 4.52 0.41
N GLU A 92 -2.88 5.81 0.76
CA GLU A 92 -1.78 6.74 0.49
C GLU A 92 -0.46 6.32 1.16
N LEU A 93 -0.50 5.79 2.38
CA LEU A 93 0.71 5.29 3.05
C LEU A 93 1.32 4.07 2.35
N ILE A 94 0.49 3.17 1.84
CA ILE A 94 0.94 1.96 1.15
C ILE A 94 1.49 2.29 -0.24
N LYS A 95 0.98 3.33 -0.91
CA LYS A 95 1.45 3.73 -2.23
C LYS A 95 2.98 3.96 -2.25
N PRO A 96 3.65 3.60 -3.36
CA PRO A 96 5.05 3.93 -3.54
C PRO A 96 5.23 5.45 -3.47
N PRO A 97 6.31 5.95 -2.86
CA PRO A 97 6.62 7.37 -2.93
C PRO A 97 6.71 7.78 -4.40
N PRO A 98 6.27 9.00 -4.77
CA PRO A 98 6.43 9.48 -6.13
C PRO A 98 7.90 9.32 -6.51
N ALA A 99 8.17 8.66 -7.65
CA ALA A 99 9.50 8.58 -8.17
C ALA A 99 10.02 10.02 -8.26
N MET A 100 11.07 10.34 -7.50
CA MET A 100 11.72 11.64 -7.63
C MET A 100 11.94 11.85 -9.12
N PRO A 101 11.49 12.97 -9.71
CA PRO A 101 11.90 13.27 -11.07
C PRO A 101 13.42 13.15 -11.08
N PRO A 102 14.03 12.53 -12.11
CA PRO A 102 15.48 12.45 -12.20
C PRO A 102 15.96 13.87 -11.92
N ARG A 103 16.84 14.04 -10.92
CA ARG A 103 17.53 15.32 -10.74
C ARG A 103 18.08 15.63 -12.12
N GLN A 104 17.49 16.60 -12.81
CA GLN A 104 18.17 17.26 -13.90
C GLN A 104 19.32 17.96 -13.17
N GLY A 105 20.42 17.22 -12.99
CA GLY A 105 21.67 17.81 -12.63
C GLY A 105 21.93 18.82 -13.73
N ASN A 106 21.97 20.10 -13.37
CA ASN A 106 22.55 21.11 -14.23
C ASN A 106 24.00 20.65 -14.48
N PHE A 107 24.19 19.99 -15.61
CA PHE A 107 25.47 19.49 -16.10
C PHE A 107 26.27 20.63 -16.75
N TRP A 108 26.20 21.86 -16.22
CA TRP A 108 26.84 23.04 -16.82
C TRP A 108 27.25 24.15 -15.82
N ASP A 109 27.48 23.83 -14.55
CA ASP A 109 28.17 24.77 -13.64
C ASP A 109 29.41 24.08 -13.08
N TYR A 110 30.45 23.97 -13.91
CA TYR A 110 31.86 24.00 -13.52
C TYR A 110 32.70 23.83 -14.81
N ASN A 111 32.96 24.96 -15.47
CA ASN A 111 34.17 25.28 -16.24
C ASN A 111 33.95 26.63 -16.94
N ASP A 112 34.22 27.73 -16.24
CA ASP A 112 35.40 28.62 -16.45
C ASP A 112 35.35 29.77 -15.43
#